data_AF-A0A7S2I3M7-F1
#
_entry.id   AF-A0A7S2I3M7-F1
#
_cell.length_a   1.000
_cell.length_b   1.000
_cell.length_c   1.000
_cell.angle_alpha   90.00
_cell.angle_beta   90.00
_cell.angle_gamma   90.00
#
_symmetry.space_group_name_H-M   'P 1'
#
loop_
_entity.id
_entity.type
_entity.pdbx_description
1 polymer ?
#
loop_
_entity_poly.entity_id
_entity_poly.type
_entity_poly.pdbx_seq_one_letter_code
_entity_poly.pdbx_strand_id
1 'polypeptide(L)'
;KISPAPRRCASAGREGPFASARATAAAAMGRKPIVGGNWKCNPATLKDCTDLLAAWEGGKFDAEKVDVIISPTAVHLPCVKDKAESLGIMVATQNVSNTGM
;
A
#
# COMPACT_ATOMS: atom_id res chain seq x y z
N LYS A 1 31.02 19.96 -5.67
CA LYS A 1 29.66 20.55 -5.79
C LYS A 1 28.90 19.72 -6.83
N ILE A 2 28.13 18.73 -6.39
CA ILE A 2 27.40 17.81 -7.27
C ILE A 2 25.91 18.12 -7.13
N SER A 3 25.27 18.52 -8.22
CA SER A 3 23.81 18.58 -8.33
C SER A 3 23.27 17.16 -8.50
N PRO A 4 22.20 16.73 -7.81
CA PRO A 4 21.65 15.39 -8.01
C PRO A 4 20.78 15.35 -9.27
N ALA A 5 21.11 14.43 -10.18
CA ALA A 5 20.29 14.06 -11.32
C ALA A 5 18.93 13.45 -10.86
N PRO A 6 17.86 13.56 -11.67
CA PRO A 6 16.51 13.25 -11.24
C PRO A 6 16.30 11.74 -11.00
N ARG A 7 15.71 11.39 -9.86
CA ARG A 7 15.24 10.02 -9.56
C ARG A 7 14.06 9.67 -10.46
N ARG A 8 14.34 9.01 -11.58
CA ARG A 8 13.29 8.42 -12.42
C ARG A 8 12.92 7.05 -11.83
N CYS A 9 11.70 6.96 -11.33
CA CYS A 9 11.06 5.70 -10.95
C CYS A 9 11.08 4.75 -12.15
N ALA A 10 11.30 3.47 -11.91
CA ALA A 10 11.57 2.44 -12.90
C ALA A 10 10.52 2.41 -14.03
N SER A 11 10.85 3.02 -15.17
CA SER A 11 10.23 2.64 -16.43
C SER A 11 10.79 1.27 -16.80
N ALA A 12 9.93 0.26 -16.72
CA ALA A 12 10.15 -1.04 -17.33
C ALA A 12 10.71 -0.85 -18.76
N GLY A 13 11.83 -1.51 -19.05
CA GLY A 13 12.42 -1.53 -20.39
C GLY A 13 13.86 -1.01 -20.48
N ARG A 14 14.81 -1.76 -19.92
CA ARG A 14 16.12 -1.94 -20.56
C ARG A 14 16.77 -3.21 -20.02
N GLU A 15 16.78 -4.25 -20.85
CA GLU A 15 17.44 -5.52 -20.53
C GLU A 15 18.95 -5.30 -20.44
N GLY A 16 19.53 -5.63 -19.29
CA GLY A 16 20.97 -5.71 -19.07
C GLY A 16 21.43 -7.17 -19.03
N PRO A 17 22.72 -7.47 -19.33
CA PRO A 17 23.20 -8.81 -19.67
C PRO A 17 23.38 -9.77 -18.47
N PHE A 18 22.74 -9.49 -17.33
CA PHE A 18 22.77 -10.33 -16.13
C PHE A 18 21.43 -11.04 -15.90
N ALA A 19 20.87 -11.64 -16.95
CA ALA A 19 19.72 -12.56 -16.82
C ALA A 19 20.25 -14.00 -16.73
N SER A 20 20.56 -14.44 -15.52
CA SER A 20 20.96 -15.83 -15.25
C SER A 20 19.73 -16.69 -14.93
N ALA A 21 19.45 -17.60 -15.87
CA ALA A 21 18.87 -18.93 -15.69
C ALA A 21 17.46 -19.09 -15.10
N ARG A 22 16.52 -19.27 -16.04
CA ARG A 22 15.50 -20.35 -16.06
C ARG A 22 14.45 -20.37 -14.94
N ALA A 23 13.46 -19.48 -15.06
CA ALA A 23 12.13 -19.71 -14.49
C ALA A 23 11.30 -20.52 -15.50
N THR A 24 11.05 -21.79 -15.19
CA THR A 24 10.13 -22.66 -15.94
C THR A 24 8.69 -22.17 -15.79
N ALA A 25 8.04 -21.87 -16.93
CA ALA A 25 6.59 -21.89 -17.15
C ALA A 25 5.63 -21.27 -16.10
N ALA A 26 6.03 -20.16 -15.47
CA ALA A 26 5.12 -19.28 -14.71
C ALA A 26 5.10 -17.82 -15.26
N ALA A 27 5.58 -17.62 -16.48
CA ALA A 27 5.23 -16.44 -17.27
C ALA A 27 3.82 -16.71 -17.82
N ALA A 28 2.73 -16.12 -17.34
CA ALA A 28 2.50 -14.69 -17.39
C ALA A 28 1.34 -14.25 -16.46
N MET A 29 1.47 -14.46 -15.14
CA MET A 29 0.67 -13.68 -14.18
C MET A 29 1.63 -12.73 -13.47
N GLY A 30 1.72 -11.50 -13.98
CA GLY A 30 2.49 -10.45 -13.31
C GLY A 30 2.05 -10.31 -11.85
N ARG A 31 2.99 -10.06 -10.94
CA ARG A 31 2.66 -9.81 -9.53
C ARG A 31 1.69 -8.63 -9.45
N LYS A 32 0.61 -8.78 -8.68
CA LYS A 32 -0.30 -7.68 -8.39
C LYS A 32 0.46 -6.59 -7.61
N PRO A 33 0.50 -5.34 -8.09
CA PRO A 33 1.13 -4.26 -7.34
C PRO A 33 0.40 -4.02 -6.02
N ILE A 34 1.16 -3.65 -4.99
CA ILE A 34 0.66 -3.38 -3.64
C ILE A 34 1.07 -1.98 -3.23
N VAL A 35 0.12 -1.20 -2.70
CA VAL A 35 0.34 0.11 -2.10
C VAL A 35 -0.06 0.06 -0.62
N GLY A 36 0.94 0.16 0.25
CA GLY A 36 0.76 0.18 1.70
C GLY A 36 0.87 1.59 2.28
N GLY A 37 -0.16 2.03 3.00
CA GLY A 37 -0.22 3.30 3.74
C GLY A 37 -0.07 3.09 5.25
N ASN A 38 1.16 3.17 5.77
CA ASN A 38 1.41 3.13 7.21
C ASN A 38 1.23 4.53 7.81
N TRP A 39 0.17 4.73 8.60
CA TRP A 39 -0.10 6.03 9.25
C TRP A 39 0.83 6.29 10.45
N LYS A 40 1.54 5.27 10.93
CA LYS A 40 2.40 5.33 12.13
C LYS A 40 1.58 5.78 13.35
N CYS A 41 2.16 6.58 14.24
CA CYS A 41 1.45 7.20 15.37
C CYS A 41 0.67 8.45 14.94
N ASN A 42 -0.12 8.34 13.86
CA ASN A 42 -0.98 9.41 13.37
C ASN A 42 -2.29 8.83 12.82
N PRO A 43 -3.33 9.66 12.68
CA PRO A 43 -3.45 11.03 13.21
C PRO A 43 -3.82 11.04 14.70
N ALA A 44 -3.80 12.23 15.33
CA ALA A 44 -4.06 12.38 16.76
C ALA A 44 -5.55 12.35 17.11
N THR A 45 -6.43 12.60 16.13
CA THR A 45 -7.87 12.67 16.36
C THR A 45 -8.65 11.78 15.38
N LEU A 46 -9.83 11.32 15.82
CA LEU A 46 -10.74 10.53 14.98
C LEU A 46 -11.24 11.32 13.76
N LYS A 47 -11.37 12.64 13.89
CA LYS A 47 -11.81 13.50 12.78
C LYS A 47 -10.80 13.48 11.63
N ASP A 48 -9.52 13.57 11.95
CA ASP A 48 -8.47 13.51 10.93
C ASP A 48 -8.45 12.15 10.22
N CYS A 49 -8.75 11.04 10.93
CA CYS A 49 -8.91 9.72 10.31
C CYS A 49 -10.05 9.72 9.28
N THR A 50 -11.18 10.36 9.61
CA THR A 50 -12.32 10.44 8.70
C THR A 50 -12.05 11.35 7.52
N ASP A 51 -11.33 12.45 7.72
CA ASP A 51 -10.98 13.39 6.65
C ASP A 51 -9.98 12.72 5.67
N LEU A 52 -9.04 11.92 6.18
CA LEU A 52 -8.15 11.12 5.35
C LEU A 52 -8.91 10.12 4.48
N LEU A 53 -9.93 9.45 5.02
CA LEU A 53 -10.78 8.53 4.26
C LEU A 53 -11.71 9.26 3.29
N ALA A 54 -12.25 10.42 3.66
CA ALA A 54 -13.09 11.24 2.79
C ALA A 54 -12.34 11.68 1.51
N ALA A 55 -11.02 11.88 1.60
CA ALA A 55 -10.20 12.15 0.41
C ALA A 55 -10.20 11.01 -0.62
N TRP A 56 -10.53 9.78 -0.21
CA TRP A 56 -10.66 8.62 -1.10
C TRP A 56 -12.06 8.48 -1.71
N GLU A 57 -13.09 9.13 -1.15
CA GLU A 57 -14.48 9.03 -1.62
C GLU A 57 -14.69 9.57 -3.06
N GLY A 58 -13.70 10.25 -3.65
CA GLY A 58 -13.66 10.63 -5.07
C GLY A 58 -12.58 9.93 -5.90
N GLY A 59 -11.64 9.23 -5.27
CA GLY A 59 -10.51 8.57 -5.91
C GLY A 59 -10.81 7.10 -6.19
N LYS A 60 -11.31 6.78 -7.40
CA LYS A 60 -11.53 5.39 -7.78
C LYS A 60 -10.21 4.72 -8.17
N PHE A 61 -9.93 3.57 -7.59
CA PHE A 61 -8.87 2.67 -8.04
C PHE A 61 -9.48 1.30 -8.37
N ASP A 62 -8.76 0.55 -9.19
CA ASP A 62 -9.18 -0.79 -9.60
C ASP A 62 -8.63 -1.83 -8.61
N ALA A 63 -9.49 -2.30 -7.72
CA ALA A 63 -9.14 -3.28 -6.69
C ALA A 63 -8.74 -4.65 -7.28
N GLU A 64 -9.03 -4.94 -8.56
CA GLU A 64 -8.54 -6.16 -9.21
C GLU A 64 -7.09 -6.01 -9.66
N LYS A 65 -6.68 -4.79 -10.03
CA LYS A 65 -5.33 -4.50 -10.53
C LYS A 65 -4.33 -4.09 -9.46
N VAL A 66 -4.76 -3.50 -8.35
CA VAL A 66 -3.87 -3.06 -7.27
C VAL A 66 -4.45 -3.39 -5.90
N ASP A 67 -3.61 -3.91 -5.01
CA ASP A 67 -3.96 -4.08 -3.60
C ASP A 67 -3.60 -2.81 -2.84
N VAL A 68 -4.58 -2.19 -2.21
CA VAL A 68 -4.37 -1.03 -1.34
C VAL A 68 -4.61 -1.46 0.09
N ILE A 69 -3.60 -1.22 0.95
CA ILE A 69 -3.62 -1.59 2.35
C ILE A 69 -3.35 -0.34 3.18
N ILE A 70 -4.18 -0.08 4.19
CA ILE A 70 -3.95 0.99 5.17
C ILE A 70 -3.70 0.40 6.55
N SER A 71 -2.69 0.93 7.24
CA SER A 71 -2.34 0.54 8.61
C SER A 71 -2.50 1.73 9.56
N PRO A 72 -3.71 1.96 10.13
CA PRO A 72 -3.95 3.01 11.10
C PRO A 72 -3.38 2.62 12.48
N THR A 73 -3.31 3.57 13.41
CA THR A 73 -3.02 3.27 14.81
C THR A 73 -4.07 2.31 15.39
N ALA A 74 -3.65 1.42 16.29
CA ALA A 74 -4.52 0.38 16.86
C ALA A 74 -5.84 0.94 17.46
N VAL A 75 -5.79 2.10 18.12
CA VAL A 75 -6.96 2.76 18.72
C VAL A 75 -7.99 3.25 17.70
N HIS A 76 -7.57 3.54 16.47
CA HIS A 76 -8.44 4.05 15.41
C HIS A 76 -8.90 2.95 14.44
N LEU A 77 -8.30 1.76 14.52
CA LEU A 77 -8.61 0.61 13.68
C LEU A 77 -10.12 0.28 13.60
N PRO A 78 -10.87 0.12 14.72
CA PRO A 78 -12.28 -0.25 14.64
C PRO A 78 -13.14 0.84 13.97
N CYS A 79 -12.78 2.12 14.10
CA CYS A 79 -13.53 3.22 13.48
C CYS A 79 -13.23 3.39 11.98
N VAL A 80 -12.02 3.00 11.56
CA VAL A 80 -11.55 3.15 10.17
C VAL A 80 -11.95 1.93 9.33
N LYS A 81 -12.08 0.75 9.95
CA LYS A 81 -12.31 -0.53 9.26
C LYS A 81 -13.50 -0.47 8.29
N ASP A 82 -14.70 -0.22 8.80
CA ASP A 82 -15.94 -0.29 8.00
C ASP A 82 -15.93 0.72 6.84
N LYS A 83 -15.36 1.90 7.07
CA LYS A 83 -15.23 2.95 6.05
C LYS A 83 -14.16 2.66 5.01
N ALA A 84 -13.05 2.04 5.39
CA ALA A 84 -11.99 1.68 4.44
C ALA A 84 -12.42 0.48 3.56
N GLU A 85 -13.08 -0.51 4.16
CA GLU A 85 -13.57 -1.69 3.43
C GLU A 85 -14.67 -1.30 2.43
N SER A 86 -15.54 -0.34 2.73
CA SER A 86 -16.53 0.17 1.78
C SER A 86 -15.91 0.89 0.57
N LEU A 87 -14.67 1.37 0.71
CA LEU A 87 -13.87 1.98 -0.36
C LEU A 87 -13.01 0.94 -1.13
N GLY A 88 -13.11 -0.34 -0.78
CA GLY A 88 -12.30 -1.41 -1.38
C GLY A 88 -10.86 -1.44 -0.88
N ILE A 89 -10.57 -0.79 0.25
CA ILE A 89 -9.24 -0.73 0.86
C ILE A 89 -9.14 -1.77 1.98
N MET A 90 -8.06 -2.55 1.98
CA MET A 90 -7.77 -3.49 3.05
C MET A 90 -7.19 -2.79 4.28
N VAL A 91 -7.51 -3.29 5.47
CA VAL A 91 -7.03 -2.71 6.73
C VAL A 91 -6.10 -3.69 7.45
N ALA A 92 -4.97 -3.19 7.95
CA ALA A 92 -3.99 -3.97 8.68
C ALA A 92 -3.62 -3.30 10.01
N THR A 93 -3.24 -4.09 11.02
CA THR A 93 -2.62 -3.56 12.23
C THR A 93 -1.15 -3.23 11.96
N GLN A 94 -0.62 -2.21 12.65
CA GLN A 94 0.80 -1.86 12.54
C GLN A 94 1.72 -2.84 13.30
N ASN A 95 1.17 -3.50 14.32
CA ASN A 95 1.89 -4.46 15.14
C ASN A 95 0.91 -5.49 15.69
N VAL A 96 1.43 -6.67 16.04
CA VAL A 96 0.72 -7.73 16.75
C VAL A 96 1.60 -8.29 17.86
N SER A 97 1.00 -8.78 18.94
CA SER A 97 1.76 -9.41 20.01
C SER A 97 2.41 -10.71 19.50
N ASN A 98 3.65 -10.97 19.91
CA ASN A 98 4.31 -12.24 19.63
C ASN A 98 3.61 -13.43 20.31
N THR A 99 2.89 -13.21 21.40
CA THR A 99 2.32 -14.27 22.24
C THR A 99 0.83 -14.52 22.04
N GLY A 100 0.15 -13.72 21.21
CA GLY A 100 -1.20 -13.99 20.71
C GLY A 100 -2.26 -14.39 21.76
N MET A 101 -2.29 -13.73 22.92
CA MET A 101 -3.39 -13.88 23.88
C MET A 101 -4.63 -13.09 23.45
#